data_AF-A0A1Z4RC73-F1
#
_entry.id   AF-A0A1Z4RC73-F1
#
_cell.length_a   1.000
_cell.length_b   1.000
_cell.length_c   1.000
_cell.angle_alpha   90.00
_cell.angle_beta   90.00
_cell.angle_gamma   90.00
#
_symmetry.space_group_name_H-M   'P 1'
#
loop_
_entity.id
_entity.type
_entity.pdbx_description
1 polymer ?
#
loop_
_entity_poly.entity_id
_entity_poly.type
_entity_poly.pdbx_seq_one_letter_code
_entity_poly.pdbx_strand_id
1 'polypeptide(L)'
;MNLEEMPKHQNDCYGELPEDATALQKMQYEIREEFIKGINNSAVSKVLEKYGLTAKKIIRFELALNLRELRQQQETLTESDAKIPEGLTEMAGEEIKLASCCLCFPWCCSC
;
A
#
# COMPACT_ATOMS: atom_id res chain seq x y z
N MET A 1 21.51 -10.06 -19.48
CA MET A 1 21.50 -9.48 -18.11
C MET A 1 21.10 -10.59 -17.18
N ASN A 2 22.00 -10.99 -16.26
CA ASN A 2 21.72 -12.00 -15.24
C ASN A 2 20.73 -11.43 -14.23
N LEU A 3 19.73 -12.25 -13.87
CA LEU A 3 18.66 -11.92 -12.91
C LEU A 3 19.11 -12.02 -11.44
N GLU A 4 20.39 -12.27 -11.17
CA GLU A 4 20.86 -12.72 -9.85
C GLU A 4 21.61 -11.66 -9.01
N GLU A 5 21.65 -10.40 -9.44
CA GLU A 5 22.29 -9.33 -8.66
C GLU A 5 21.37 -8.11 -8.51
N MET A 6 20.13 -8.35 -8.05
CA MET A 6 19.40 -7.26 -7.40
C MET A 6 20.14 -6.99 -6.08
N PRO A 7 20.74 -5.80 -5.87
CA PRO A 7 21.39 -5.48 -4.62
C PRO A 7 20.37 -5.68 -3.49
N LYS A 8 20.75 -6.46 -2.48
CA LYS A 8 20.11 -6.48 -1.16
C LYS A 8 20.33 -5.11 -0.53
N HIS A 9 19.72 -4.07 -1.09
CA HIS A 9 19.59 -2.81 -0.39
C HIS A 9 18.59 -3.08 0.72
N GLN A 10 19.17 -3.22 1.90
CA GLN A 10 18.53 -3.01 3.18
C GLN A 10 17.48 -1.91 3.00
N ASN A 11 16.25 -2.26 3.36
CA ASN A 11 15.08 -1.41 3.34
C ASN A 11 15.32 -0.21 4.29
N ASP A 12 16.16 0.75 3.90
CA ASP A 12 16.56 1.91 4.72
C ASP A 12 15.54 3.06 4.61
N CYS A 13 14.46 2.88 3.86
CA CYS A 13 13.36 3.83 3.71
C CYS A 13 12.16 3.52 4.64
N TYR A 14 12.31 2.61 5.59
CA TYR A 14 11.20 2.03 6.33
C TYR A 14 11.44 2.21 7.82
N GLY A 15 10.55 2.94 8.49
CA GLY A 15 10.48 2.90 9.94
C GLY A 15 10.04 1.52 10.40
N GLU A 16 10.67 1.02 11.45
CA GLU A 16 10.25 -0.23 12.10
C GLU A 16 8.82 -0.08 12.64
N LEU A 17 8.05 -1.16 12.56
CA LEU A 17 6.75 -1.19 13.21
C LEU A 17 6.96 -1.16 14.73
N PRO A 18 6.30 -0.26 15.49
CA PRO A 18 6.41 -0.24 16.94
C PRO A 18 6.02 -1.57 17.57
N GLU A 19 6.68 -1.97 18.66
CA GLU A 19 6.38 -3.23 19.36
C GLU A 19 4.92 -3.29 19.86
N ASP A 20 4.34 -2.13 20.19
CA ASP A 20 2.96 -1.96 20.66
C ASP A 20 1.96 -1.64 19.54
N ALA A 21 2.32 -1.88 18.27
CA ALA A 21 1.46 -1.57 17.13
C ALA A 21 0.10 -2.30 17.21
N THR A 22 -0.96 -1.51 17.00
CA THR A 22 -2.34 -2.00 16.87
C THR A 22 -2.49 -2.93 15.68
N ALA A 23 -3.57 -3.73 15.65
CA ALA A 23 -3.88 -4.60 14.53
C ALA A 23 -4.03 -3.83 13.20
N LEU A 24 -4.61 -2.62 13.24
CA LEU A 24 -4.71 -1.75 12.07
C LEU A 24 -3.33 -1.31 11.58
N GLN A 25 -2.43 -0.91 12.48
CA GLN A 25 -1.07 -0.50 12.11
C GLN A 25 -0.26 -1.67 11.54
N LYS A 26 -0.41 -2.88 12.10
CA LYS A 26 0.17 -4.12 11.55
C LYS A 26 -0.32 -4.39 10.13
N MET A 27 -1.62 -4.33 9.92
CA MET A 27 -2.24 -4.51 8.61
C MET A 27 -1.76 -3.44 7.61
N GLN A 28 -1.75 -2.17 7.99
CA GLN A 28 -1.24 -1.08 7.16
C GLN A 28 0.24 -1.29 6.80
N TYR A 29 1.05 -1.75 7.75
CA TYR A 29 2.46 -2.05 7.51
C TYR A 29 2.64 -3.19 6.50
N GLU A 30 2.00 -4.33 6.72
CA GLU A 30 2.08 -5.49 5.82
C GLU A 30 1.60 -5.15 4.40
N ILE A 31 0.46 -4.47 4.29
CA ILE A 31 -0.09 -4.03 3.01
C ILE A 31 0.87 -3.05 2.33
N ARG A 32 1.46 -2.11 3.07
CA ARG A 32 2.43 -1.15 2.53
C ARG A 32 3.68 -1.86 1.99
N GLU A 33 4.23 -2.82 2.72
CA GLU A 33 5.41 -3.58 2.26
C GLU A 33 5.12 -4.29 0.94
N GLU A 34 4.00 -5.00 0.85
CA GLU A 34 3.61 -5.72 -0.37
C GLU A 34 3.27 -4.75 -1.52
N PHE A 35 2.60 -3.64 -1.22
CA PHE A 35 2.29 -2.60 -2.20
C PHE A 35 3.55 -2.00 -2.82
N ILE A 36 4.53 -1.63 -2.00
CA ILE A 36 5.80 -1.06 -2.47
C ILE A 36 6.59 -2.10 -3.27
N LYS A 37 6.68 -3.35 -2.80
CA LYS A 37 7.30 -4.45 -3.57
C LYS A 37 6.63 -4.62 -4.92
N GLY A 38 5.30 -4.57 -4.97
CA GLY A 38 4.52 -4.66 -6.20
C GLY A 38 4.88 -3.55 -7.20
N ILE A 39 4.90 -2.30 -6.75
CA ILE A 39 5.28 -1.15 -7.60
C ILE A 39 6.74 -1.27 -8.05
N ASN A 40 7.66 -1.60 -7.15
CA ASN A 40 9.09 -1.72 -7.44
C ASN A 40 9.43 -2.84 -8.43
N ASN A 41 8.67 -3.95 -8.39
CA ASN A 41 8.82 -5.07 -9.32
C ASN A 41 7.99 -4.89 -10.60
N SER A 42 7.18 -3.84 -10.69
CA SER A 42 6.36 -3.56 -11.88
C SER A 42 7.16 -2.87 -12.99
N ALA A 43 6.59 -2.84 -14.20
CA ALA A 43 7.10 -2.03 -15.31
C ALA A 43 6.60 -0.57 -15.27
N VAL A 44 5.94 -0.13 -14.19
CA VAL A 44 5.30 1.19 -14.09
C VAL A 44 6.32 2.31 -14.29
N SER A 45 7.51 2.21 -13.69
CA SER A 45 8.60 3.20 -13.90
C SER A 45 8.93 3.39 -15.38
N LYS A 46 9.09 2.30 -16.14
CA LYS A 46 9.36 2.33 -17.59
C LYS A 46 8.21 2.92 -18.40
N VAL A 47 6.98 2.64 -18.01
CA VAL A 47 5.79 3.24 -18.66
C VAL A 47 5.77 4.75 -18.43
N LEU A 48 6.04 5.18 -17.20
CA LEU A 48 6.10 6.60 -16.85
C LEU A 48 7.24 7.33 -17.59
N GLU A 49 8.41 6.71 -17.68
CA GLU A 49 9.53 7.20 -18.49
C GLU A 49 9.15 7.40 -19.95
N LYS A 50 8.43 6.45 -20.55
CA LYS A 50 7.97 6.53 -21.95
C LYS A 50 7.15 7.80 -22.23
N TYR A 51 6.43 8.31 -21.23
CA TYR A 51 5.62 9.52 -21.32
C TYR A 51 6.29 10.76 -20.70
N GLY A 52 7.58 10.69 -20.37
CA GLY A 52 8.35 11.83 -19.83
C GLY A 52 8.07 12.13 -18.35
N LEU A 53 7.41 11.22 -17.62
CA LEU A 53 7.10 11.36 -16.20
C LEU A 53 8.25 10.81 -15.33
N THR A 54 9.40 11.47 -15.39
CA THR A 54 10.66 11.01 -14.78
C THR A 54 11.09 11.78 -13.52
N ALA A 55 10.34 12.81 -13.13
CA ALA A 55 10.69 13.61 -11.96
C ALA A 55 10.42 12.84 -10.66
N LYS A 56 11.42 12.84 -9.77
CA LYS A 56 11.53 12.04 -8.53
C LYS A 56 10.39 12.20 -7.50
N LYS A 57 9.42 13.10 -7.70
CA LYS A 57 8.37 13.42 -6.70
C LYS A 57 7.01 13.81 -7.28
N ILE A 58 6.74 13.53 -8.56
CA ILE A 58 5.45 13.94 -9.18
C ILE A 58 4.33 12.93 -8.89
N ILE A 59 4.68 11.65 -8.66
CA ILE A 59 3.71 10.58 -8.62
C ILE A 59 3.58 10.02 -7.22
N ARG A 60 2.36 10.08 -6.69
CA ARG A 60 1.95 9.44 -5.45
C ARG A 60 1.01 8.29 -5.78
N PHE A 61 1.34 7.12 -5.25
CA PHE A 61 0.47 5.95 -5.26
C PHE A 61 -0.17 5.83 -3.89
N GLU A 62 -1.49 5.70 -3.86
CA GLU A 62 -2.25 5.49 -2.64
C GLU A 62 -3.09 4.23 -2.79
N LEU A 63 -3.12 3.43 -1.73
CA LEU A 63 -4.08 2.36 -1.56
C LEU A 63 -5.00 2.75 -0.40
N ALA A 64 -6.27 2.93 -0.71
CA ALA A 64 -7.30 3.29 0.26
C ALA A 64 -8.42 2.25 0.25
N LEU A 65 -8.96 1.98 1.43
CA LEU A 65 -10.15 1.17 1.64
C LEU A 65 -11.35 2.11 1.74
N ASN A 66 -12.34 1.93 0.85
CA ASN A 66 -13.59 2.67 0.91
C ASN A 66 -14.48 2.09 2.02
N LEU A 67 -14.63 2.82 3.12
CA LEU A 67 -15.43 2.39 4.25
C LEU A 67 -16.93 2.44 3.99
N ARG A 68 -17.39 3.33 3.08
CA ARG A 68 -18.81 3.39 2.72
C ARG A 68 -19.22 2.11 1.99
N GLU A 69 -18.46 1.70 0.98
CA GLU A 69 -18.74 0.47 0.22
C GLU A 69 -18.65 -0.77 1.12
N LEU A 70 -17.67 -0.80 2.01
CA LEU A 70 -17.48 -1.89 2.96
C LEU A 70 -18.65 -2.03 3.95
N ARG A 71 -19.21 -0.92 4.46
CA ARG A 71 -20.43 -0.95 5.29
C ARG A 71 -21.67 -1.42 4.51
N GLN A 72 -21.83 -0.95 3.26
CA GLN A 72 -22.93 -1.40 2.40
C GLN A 72 -22.85 -2.90 2.10
N GLN A 73 -21.64 -3.42 1.88
CA GLN A 73 -21.44 -4.84 1.70
C GLN A 73 -21.81 -5.62 2.96
N GLN A 74 -21.45 -5.15 4.15
CA GLN A 74 -21.80 -5.81 5.41
C GLN A 74 -23.31 -6.00 5.59
N GLU A 75 -24.14 -5.06 5.13
CA GLU A 75 -25.61 -5.18 5.15
C GLU A 75 -26.14 -6.31 4.23
N THR A 76 -25.32 -6.74 3.27
CA THR A 76 -25.66 -7.77 2.26
C THR A 76 -24.96 -9.11 2.44
N LEU A 77 -23.97 -9.21 3.34
CA LEU A 77 -23.25 -10.46 3.60
C LEU A 77 -24.13 -11.43 4.39
N THR A 78 -24.14 -12.69 3.97
CA THR A 78 -24.78 -13.78 4.72
C THR A 78 -23.80 -14.40 5.72
N GLU A 79 -24.27 -15.13 6.74
CA GLU A 79 -23.43 -15.67 7.83
C GLU A 79 -22.24 -16.55 7.37
N SER A 80 -22.24 -17.04 6.13
CA SER A 80 -21.13 -17.82 5.56
C SER A 80 -20.00 -16.99 4.95
N ASP A 81 -20.22 -15.69 4.73
CA ASP A 81 -19.21 -14.82 4.15
C ASP A 81 -18.25 -14.34 5.24
N ALA A 82 -16.97 -14.20 4.89
CA ALA A 82 -15.96 -13.70 5.81
C ALA A 82 -16.42 -12.34 6.36
N LYS A 83 -16.77 -12.30 7.65
CA LYS A 83 -17.24 -11.08 8.30
C LYS A 83 -16.14 -10.04 8.24
N ILE A 84 -16.48 -8.88 7.68
CA ILE A 84 -15.66 -7.69 7.79
C ILE A 84 -15.40 -7.43 9.29
N PRO A 85 -14.15 -7.21 9.73
CA PRO A 85 -13.85 -6.90 11.12
C PRO A 85 -14.68 -5.71 11.61
N GLU A 86 -15.41 -5.87 12.73
CA GLU A 86 -16.25 -4.81 13.32
C GLU A 86 -15.47 -3.52 13.58
N GLY A 87 -14.19 -3.64 13.95
CA GLY A 87 -13.32 -2.48 14.15
C GLY A 87 -13.12 -1.61 12.90
N LEU A 88 -13.33 -2.13 11.68
CA LEU A 88 -13.24 -1.32 10.45
C LEU A 88 -14.55 -0.61 10.12
N THR A 89 -15.69 -1.17 10.52
CA THR A 89 -17.01 -0.61 10.21
C THR A 89 -17.37 0.54 11.14
N GLU A 90 -16.85 0.50 12.37
CA GLU A 90 -16.97 1.54 13.40
C GLU A 90 -16.06 2.76 13.20
N MET A 91 -15.03 2.66 12.35
CA MET A 91 -14.11 3.80 12.12
C MET A 91 -14.85 4.97 11.47
N ALA A 92 -14.66 6.18 12.01
CA ALA A 92 -15.22 7.38 11.42
C ALA A 92 -14.50 7.75 10.11
N GLY A 93 -15.26 8.14 9.09
CA GLY A 93 -14.73 8.55 7.78
C GLY A 93 -15.29 7.74 6.60
N GLU A 94 -14.94 8.21 5.40
CA GLU A 94 -15.32 7.58 4.13
C GLU A 94 -14.25 6.61 3.61
N GLU A 95 -12.98 6.79 4.00
CA GLU A 95 -11.86 5.97 3.55
C GLU A 95 -10.79 5.78 4.63
N ILE A 96 -10.09 4.65 4.58
CA ILE A 96 -8.85 4.41 5.33
C ILE A 96 -7.70 4.27 4.35
N LYS A 97 -6.65 5.08 4.49
CA LYS A 97 -5.41 4.88 3.75
C LYS A 97 -4.65 3.69 4.32
N LEU A 98 -4.42 2.69 3.50
CA LEU A 98 -3.69 1.48 3.85
C LEU A 98 -2.21 1.57 3.48
N ALA A 99 -1.92 2.19 2.34
CA ALA A 99 -0.55 2.48 1.93
C ALA A 99 -0.49 3.78 1.14
N SER A 100 0.64 4.48 1.27
CA SER A 100 0.97 5.67 0.49
C SER A 100 2.44 5.60 0.14
N CYS A 101 2.74 5.91 -1.11
CA CYS A 101 4.09 5.82 -1.64
C CYS A 101 4.35 6.89 -2.68
N CYS A 102 5.56 7.42 -2.69
CA CYS A 102 6.01 8.43 -3.62
C CYS A 102 7.04 7.79 -4.55
N LEU A 103 6.91 8.00 -5.86
CA LEU A 103 7.84 7.45 -6.83
C LEU A 103 9.15 8.26 -6.85
N CYS A 104 10.06 7.90 -5.95
CA CYS A 104 11.45 8.33 -5.91
C CYS A 104 12.27 7.58 -6.98
N PHE A 105 11.99 7.90 -8.25
CA PHE A 105 12.47 7.21 -9.44
C PHE A 105 13.89 6.57 -9.32
N PRO A 106 14.05 5.28 -9.66
CA PRO A 106 13.04 4.38 -10.25
C PRO A 106 12.19 3.62 -9.22
N TRP A 107 12.34 3.92 -7.93
CA TRP A 107 11.75 3.15 -6.84
C TRP A 107 10.64 3.91 -6.13
N CYS A 108 9.69 3.18 -5.60
CA CYS A 108 8.67 3.67 -4.69
C CYS A 108 9.27 3.73 -3.27
N CYS A 109 9.12 4.86 -2.58
CA CYS A 109 9.47 5.03 -1.17
C CYS A 109 8.23 5.43 -0.38
N SER A 110 8.14 4.98 0.88
CA SER A 110 7.05 5.36 1.77
C SER A 110 6.95 6.89 1.89
N CYS A 111 5.72 7.39 1.86
CA CYS A 111 5.35 8.73 2.28
C CYS A 111 4.06 8.64 3.12
#